data_AF-A0A0F9E8Z7-F1
#
_entry.id   AF-A0A0F9E8Z7-F1
#
_cell.length_a   1.000
_cell.length_b   1.000
_cell.length_c   1.000
_cell.angle_alpha   90.00
_cell.angle_beta   90.00
_cell.angle_gamma   90.00
#
_symmetry.space_group_name_H-M   'P 1'
#
loop_
_entity.id
_entity.type
_entity.pdbx_description
1 polymer ?
#
loop_
_entity_poly.entity_id
_entity_poly.type
_entity_poly.pdbx_seq_one_letter_code
_entity_poly.pdbx_strand_id
1 'polypeptide(L)'
;MKELFDTLTQPLMLPITIAFLAGALALLLSRRLPDLCKAIALAASVAVLATTALLLGGGRPAFNWDWMYLGSDITLSVSLTTSPLGMVVAVGSAAFALLITVYSLRDMAGTYWEGKFYAYLLWALGGACTVALAGNLLVLLVGWEIVTLMLFLMINLGRGDAKAGAAKAYGVLGFADGCLLLAIVLLAAAPGGSKNLLLADGARSVAAMGAVGYVIYLLMMVAALAKAGAIPVHTWIPSIAEDTPTPVMAYLPAAVDKLLGIYLLAVISLRMFRPDPAMQMVMMIVGAVTILAAVLMAMMQHNLKKLLSFHAVSQVGYMVLGIGTGTTIGVIGGSRTYPVGCHASASSKSGGFSKSAGWSKYWGAQASVPPQRISRPAPPSR
;
A
#
# COMPACT_ATOMS: atom_id res chain seq x y z
N MET A 1 -17.25 11.71 26.07
CA MET A 1 -17.58 12.18 24.70
C MET A 1 -16.68 13.34 24.26
N LYS A 2 -16.49 14.38 25.09
CA LYS A 2 -15.59 15.52 24.79
C LYS A 2 -14.13 15.10 24.57
N GLU A 3 -13.53 14.32 25.48
CA GLU A 3 -12.15 13.82 25.34
C GLU A 3 -11.93 12.95 24.10
N LEU A 4 -12.91 12.12 23.74
CA LEU A 4 -12.89 11.35 22.50
C LEU A 4 -12.88 12.27 21.27
N PHE A 5 -13.73 13.30 21.27
CA PHE A 5 -13.77 14.27 20.18
C PHE A 5 -12.47 15.07 20.08
N ASP A 6 -11.92 15.50 21.22
CA ASP A 6 -10.66 16.24 21.29
C ASP A 6 -9.47 15.38 20.80
N THR A 7 -9.51 14.07 21.02
CA THR A 7 -8.51 13.12 20.51
C THR A 7 -8.67 12.88 19.01
N LEU A 8 -9.91 12.70 18.52
CA LEU A 8 -10.19 12.47 17.11
C LEU A 8 -9.92 13.68 16.22
N THR A 9 -9.96 14.89 16.79
CA THR A 9 -9.72 16.16 16.08
C THR A 9 -8.26 16.61 16.12
N GLN A 10 -7.37 15.87 16.78
CA GLN A 10 -5.95 16.18 16.76
C GLN A 10 -5.38 16.12 15.33
N PRO A 11 -4.46 17.04 14.95
CA PRO A 11 -3.95 17.14 13.58
C PRO A 11 -3.42 15.82 12.99
N LEU A 12 -2.78 14.98 13.80
CA LEU A 12 -2.27 13.66 13.39
C LEU A 12 -3.38 12.64 13.12
N MET A 13 -4.49 12.73 13.87
CA MET A 13 -5.61 11.79 13.77
C MET A 13 -6.56 12.14 12.63
N LEU A 14 -6.66 13.42 12.26
CA LEU A 14 -7.57 13.91 11.22
C LEU A 14 -7.55 13.11 9.90
N PRO A 15 -6.40 12.87 9.23
CA PRO A 15 -6.43 12.14 7.97
C PRO A 15 -6.94 10.70 8.12
N ILE A 16 -6.68 10.08 9.28
CA ILE A 16 -7.12 8.73 9.61
C ILE A 16 -8.63 8.72 9.91
N THR A 17 -9.09 9.60 10.78
CA THR A 17 -10.49 9.67 11.23
C THR A 17 -11.43 10.07 10.10
N ILE A 18 -11.04 11.04 9.26
CA ILE A 18 -11.81 11.45 8.08
C ILE A 18 -11.99 10.25 7.14
N ALA A 19 -10.90 9.53 6.83
CA ALA A 19 -10.94 8.38 5.93
C ALA A 19 -11.85 7.26 6.46
N PHE A 20 -11.71 6.88 7.74
CA PHE A 20 -12.53 5.81 8.32
C PHE A 20 -14.01 6.17 8.48
N LEU A 21 -14.31 7.39 8.96
CA LEU A 21 -15.70 7.84 9.14
C LEU A 21 -16.40 8.05 7.80
N ALA A 22 -15.73 8.65 6.81
CA ALA A 22 -16.29 8.81 5.48
C ALA A 22 -16.49 7.45 4.79
N GLY A 23 -15.57 6.50 4.97
CA GLY A 23 -15.72 5.13 4.47
C GLY A 23 -16.90 4.39 5.11
N ALA A 24 -17.10 4.54 6.43
CA ALA A 24 -18.24 3.96 7.12
C ALA A 24 -19.57 4.56 6.63
N LEU A 25 -19.62 5.88 6.47
CA LEU A 25 -20.78 6.57 5.91
C LEU A 25 -21.08 6.12 4.48
N ALA A 26 -20.05 6.03 3.63
CA ALA A 26 -20.19 5.52 2.26
C ALA A 26 -20.70 4.07 2.24
N LEU A 27 -20.24 3.20 3.14
CA LEU A 27 -20.72 1.82 3.21
C LEU A 27 -22.19 1.74 3.61
N LEU A 28 -22.60 2.52 4.62
CA LEU A 28 -24.00 2.57 5.07
C LEU A 28 -24.94 3.08 3.97
N LEU A 29 -24.48 4.04 3.16
CA LEU A 29 -25.24 4.63 2.06
C LEU A 29 -25.12 3.86 0.75
N SER A 30 -24.17 2.91 0.64
CA SER A 30 -23.80 2.22 -0.60
C SER A 30 -24.98 1.56 -1.34
N ARG A 31 -25.99 1.07 -0.61
CA ARG A 31 -27.17 0.43 -1.18
C ARG A 31 -28.28 1.41 -1.57
N ARG A 32 -28.31 2.60 -0.96
CA ARG A 32 -29.43 3.54 -1.06
C ARG A 32 -29.12 4.73 -1.97
N LEU A 33 -27.91 5.27 -1.89
CA LEU A 33 -27.52 6.54 -2.54
C LEU A 33 -26.09 6.44 -3.11
N PRO A 34 -25.88 5.71 -4.23
CA PRO A 34 -24.55 5.52 -4.82
C PRO A 34 -23.91 6.84 -5.27
N ASP A 35 -24.69 7.81 -5.75
CA ASP A 35 -24.15 9.12 -6.16
C ASP A 35 -23.66 9.96 -4.99
N LEU A 36 -24.30 9.82 -3.81
CA LEU A 36 -23.81 10.47 -2.59
C LEU A 36 -22.48 9.84 -2.12
N CYS A 37 -22.28 8.54 -2.35
CA CYS A 37 -21.01 7.88 -2.03
C CYS A 37 -19.84 8.44 -2.84
N LYS A 38 -20.06 8.80 -4.12
CA LYS A 38 -19.07 9.48 -4.97
C LYS A 38 -18.66 10.83 -4.39
N ALA A 39 -19.65 11.64 -4.01
CA ALA A 39 -19.43 12.96 -3.44
C ALA A 39 -18.67 12.87 -2.11
N ILE A 40 -19.07 11.92 -1.24
CA ILE A 40 -18.36 11.64 0.03
C ILE A 40 -16.92 11.22 -0.23
N ALA A 41 -16.67 10.31 -1.17
CA ALA A 41 -15.33 9.84 -1.48
C ALA A 41 -14.43 10.94 -2.03
N LEU A 42 -14.97 11.80 -2.91
CA LEU A 42 -14.23 12.91 -3.47
C LEU A 42 -13.89 13.95 -2.37
N ALA A 43 -14.90 14.36 -1.60
CA ALA A 43 -14.71 15.32 -0.51
C ALA A 43 -13.73 14.79 0.55
N ALA A 44 -13.85 13.51 0.94
CA ALA A 44 -12.96 12.89 1.91
C ALA A 44 -11.53 12.76 1.37
N SER A 45 -11.33 12.36 0.12
CA SER A 45 -9.99 12.27 -0.48
C SER A 45 -9.30 13.63 -0.57
N VAL A 46 -10.05 14.69 -0.92
CA VAL A 46 -9.53 16.08 -0.89
C VAL A 46 -9.19 16.49 0.54
N ALA A 47 -10.06 16.20 1.52
CA ALA A 47 -9.83 16.56 2.91
C ALA A 47 -8.62 15.82 3.52
N VAL A 48 -8.43 14.53 3.20
CA VAL A 48 -7.25 13.76 3.64
C VAL A 48 -5.99 14.29 2.98
N LEU A 49 -6.01 14.63 1.68
CA LEU A 49 -4.87 15.25 1.02
C LEU A 49 -4.52 16.62 1.63
N ALA A 50 -5.53 17.44 1.90
CA ALA A 50 -5.32 18.75 2.52
C ALA A 50 -4.74 18.62 3.94
N THR A 51 -5.29 17.75 4.77
CA THR A 51 -4.82 17.54 6.15
C THR A 51 -3.41 16.95 6.19
N THR A 52 -3.10 15.97 5.34
CA THR A 52 -1.73 15.44 5.22
C THR A 52 -0.74 16.48 4.67
N ALA A 53 -1.15 17.35 3.74
CA ALA A 53 -0.32 18.44 3.25
C ALA A 53 -0.06 19.51 4.33
N LEU A 54 -1.05 19.83 5.16
CA LEU A 54 -0.87 20.76 6.29
C LEU A 54 0.13 20.22 7.31
N LEU A 55 0.18 18.90 7.52
CA LEU A 55 1.19 18.27 8.39
C LEU A 55 2.62 18.39 7.84
N LEU A 56 2.83 18.67 6.54
CA LEU A 56 4.17 18.94 5.99
C LEU A 56 4.73 20.30 6.45
N GLY A 57 3.86 21.30 6.60
CA GLY A 57 4.25 22.67 6.96
C GLY A 57 4.20 22.97 8.46
N GLY A 58 3.63 22.07 9.26
CA GLY A 58 3.53 22.20 10.71
C GLY A 58 4.79 21.79 11.47
N GLY A 59 4.70 21.79 12.81
CA GLY A 59 5.70 21.18 13.67
C GLY A 59 5.80 19.66 13.46
N ARG A 60 6.59 18.97 14.28
CA ARG A 60 6.61 17.50 14.33
C ARG A 60 5.73 17.00 15.48
N PRO A 61 4.39 17.02 15.35
CA PRO A 61 3.54 16.53 16.42
C PRO A 61 3.82 15.05 16.66
N ALA A 62 3.74 14.66 17.91
CA ALA A 62 3.72 13.26 18.33
C ALA A 62 2.49 13.07 19.19
N PHE A 63 1.77 11.99 18.95
CA PHE A 63 0.66 11.54 19.77
C PHE A 63 1.05 10.18 20.35
N ASN A 64 0.95 10.05 21.67
CA ASN A 64 1.20 8.79 22.36
C ASN A 64 0.07 8.58 23.35
N TRP A 65 -0.58 7.43 23.24
CA TRP A 65 -1.57 6.99 24.19
C TRP A 65 -1.23 5.57 24.64
N ASP A 66 -0.80 5.43 25.89
CA ASP A 66 -0.51 4.14 26.49
C ASP A 66 -1.83 3.42 26.79
N TRP A 67 -2.07 2.31 26.09
CA TRP A 67 -3.32 1.56 26.18
C TRP A 67 -3.23 0.45 27.22
N MET A 68 -2.18 -0.37 27.16
CA MET A 68 -2.02 -1.52 28.05
C MET A 68 -0.56 -1.82 28.35
N TYR A 69 -0.28 -2.21 29.60
CA TYR A 69 1.02 -2.71 30.03
C TYR A 69 1.00 -4.24 30.06
N LEU A 70 1.94 -4.89 29.35
CA LEU A 70 2.16 -6.33 29.38
C LEU A 70 3.40 -6.63 30.24
N GLY A 71 3.16 -7.03 31.48
CA GLY A 71 4.22 -7.19 32.48
C GLY A 71 4.81 -5.85 32.92
N SER A 72 6.04 -5.87 33.46
CA SER A 72 6.75 -4.66 33.91
C SER A 72 7.38 -3.85 32.76
N ASP A 73 7.46 -4.45 31.57
CA ASP A 73 8.48 -4.09 30.60
C ASP A 73 7.92 -3.69 29.23
N ILE A 74 6.80 -4.28 28.77
CA ILE A 74 6.24 -4.02 27.45
C ILE A 74 5.05 -3.07 27.57
N THR A 75 5.09 -1.95 26.83
CA THR A 75 3.97 -1.01 26.75
C THR A 75 3.32 -1.11 25.37
N LEU A 76 2.03 -1.43 25.34
CA LEU A 76 1.21 -1.29 24.14
C LEU A 76 0.68 0.14 24.12
N SER A 77 1.30 0.98 23.31
CA SER A 77 0.88 2.34 23.07
C SER A 77 0.34 2.52 21.66
N VAL A 78 -0.64 3.40 21.50
CA VAL A 78 -0.99 3.97 20.21
C VAL A 78 -0.11 5.19 20.02
N SER A 79 0.98 5.00 19.29
CA SER A 79 1.95 6.05 18.97
C SER A 79 1.78 6.47 17.51
N LEU A 80 1.60 7.78 17.28
CA LEU A 80 1.64 8.39 15.96
C LEU A 80 2.69 9.51 15.93
N THR A 81 3.46 9.58 14.86
CA THR A 81 4.51 10.57 14.68
C THR A 81 4.66 10.96 13.20
N THR A 82 5.00 12.22 12.96
CA THR A 82 5.38 12.66 11.62
C THR A 82 6.87 12.38 11.38
N SER A 83 7.17 11.53 10.42
CA SER A 83 8.54 11.37 9.88
C SER A 83 8.61 11.87 8.44
N PRO A 84 9.75 12.42 7.96
CA PRO A 84 9.85 12.90 6.58
C PRO A 84 9.48 11.83 5.53
N LEU A 85 9.94 10.59 5.74
CA LEU A 85 9.60 9.48 4.85
C LEU A 85 8.12 9.09 4.95
N GLY A 86 7.59 9.02 6.18
CA GLY A 86 6.17 8.75 6.41
C GLY A 86 5.27 9.80 5.76
N MET A 87 5.66 11.07 5.80
CA MET A 87 4.89 12.14 5.16
C MET A 87 4.87 12.03 3.63
N VAL A 88 5.96 11.61 2.99
CA VAL A 88 5.97 11.31 1.54
C VAL A 88 4.96 10.21 1.21
N VAL A 89 4.90 9.17 2.03
CA VAL A 89 3.95 8.07 1.87
C VAL A 89 2.51 8.52 2.13
N ALA A 90 2.26 9.28 3.20
CA ALA A 90 0.92 9.76 3.54
C ALA A 90 0.35 10.66 2.44
N VAL A 91 1.12 11.65 1.99
CA VAL A 91 0.72 12.57 0.92
C VAL A 91 0.61 11.84 -0.42
N GLY A 92 1.56 10.94 -0.71
CA GLY A 92 1.52 10.09 -1.90
C GLY A 92 0.24 9.24 -1.96
N SER A 93 -0.08 8.52 -0.90
CA SER A 93 -1.29 7.69 -0.80
C SER A 93 -2.57 8.52 -0.90
N ALA A 94 -2.61 9.71 -0.28
CA ALA A 94 -3.75 10.61 -0.39
C ALA A 94 -3.92 11.18 -1.82
N ALA A 95 -2.82 11.54 -2.48
CA ALA A 95 -2.84 12.01 -3.86
C ALA A 95 -3.30 10.91 -4.82
N PHE A 96 -2.78 9.68 -4.68
CA PHE A 96 -3.25 8.54 -5.47
C PHE A 96 -4.72 8.22 -5.20
N ALA A 97 -5.18 8.28 -3.95
CA ALA A 97 -6.59 8.06 -3.62
C ALA A 97 -7.50 9.09 -4.30
N LEU A 98 -7.10 10.36 -4.32
CA LEU A 98 -7.85 11.42 -5.02
C LEU A 98 -7.90 11.16 -6.53
N LEU A 99 -6.76 10.86 -7.16
CA LEU A 99 -6.70 10.57 -8.59
C LEU A 99 -7.57 9.37 -8.98
N ILE A 100 -7.50 8.30 -8.18
CA ILE A 100 -8.31 7.09 -8.41
C ILE A 100 -9.78 7.36 -8.16
N THR A 101 -10.11 8.16 -7.15
CA THR A 101 -11.50 8.57 -6.90
C THR A 101 -12.06 9.28 -8.12
N VAL A 102 -11.35 10.28 -8.67
CA VAL A 102 -11.76 11.00 -9.89
C VAL A 102 -11.88 10.06 -11.09
N TYR A 103 -10.90 9.18 -11.32
CA TYR A 103 -10.94 8.20 -12.40
C TYR A 103 -12.14 7.25 -12.29
N SER A 104 -12.41 6.75 -11.10
CA SER A 104 -13.48 5.78 -10.84
C SER A 104 -14.88 6.36 -11.00
N LEU A 105 -15.06 7.70 -10.94
CA LEU A 105 -16.37 8.36 -11.14
C LEU A 105 -17.01 7.98 -12.48
N ARG A 106 -16.18 7.73 -13.50
CA ARG A 106 -16.63 7.28 -14.82
C ARG A 106 -16.54 5.76 -14.97
N ASP A 107 -15.45 5.16 -14.50
CA ASP A 107 -15.16 3.74 -14.74
C ASP A 107 -16.09 2.79 -13.95
N MET A 108 -16.47 3.17 -12.73
CA MET A 108 -17.35 2.37 -11.87
C MET A 108 -18.84 2.74 -12.00
N ALA A 109 -19.17 3.73 -12.83
CA ALA A 109 -20.51 4.26 -12.96
C ALA A 109 -21.52 3.18 -13.38
N GLY A 110 -22.55 2.98 -12.56
CA GLY A 110 -23.63 2.02 -12.85
C GLY A 110 -23.28 0.57 -12.54
N THR A 111 -22.15 0.31 -11.88
CA THR A 111 -21.83 -1.01 -11.33
C THR A 111 -22.60 -1.25 -10.03
N TYR A 112 -23.04 -2.50 -9.79
CA TYR A 112 -23.80 -2.85 -8.58
C TYR A 112 -23.02 -2.65 -7.26
N TRP A 113 -21.69 -2.60 -7.33
CA TRP A 113 -20.81 -2.51 -6.16
C TRP A 113 -20.14 -1.14 -5.98
N GLU A 114 -20.53 -0.15 -6.78
CA GLU A 114 -19.93 1.18 -6.83
C GLU A 114 -19.79 1.84 -5.44
N GLY A 115 -20.87 1.84 -4.65
CA GLY A 115 -20.84 2.40 -3.30
C GLY A 115 -19.89 1.67 -2.33
N LYS A 116 -19.74 0.34 -2.48
CA LYS A 116 -18.82 -0.45 -1.65
C LYS A 116 -17.36 -0.18 -2.02
N PHE A 117 -17.07 -0.01 -3.31
CA PHE A 117 -15.73 0.33 -3.78
C PHE A 117 -15.22 1.60 -3.12
N TYR A 118 -16.03 2.67 -3.07
CA TYR A 118 -15.66 3.93 -2.43
C TYR A 118 -15.42 3.79 -0.92
N ALA A 119 -16.23 2.99 -0.23
CA ALA A 119 -16.00 2.70 1.19
C ALA A 119 -14.65 2.00 1.41
N TYR A 120 -14.35 0.96 0.61
CA TYR A 120 -13.09 0.22 0.73
C TYR A 120 -11.88 1.05 0.33
N LEU A 121 -12.01 1.92 -0.67
CA LEU A 121 -10.97 2.87 -1.07
C LEU A 121 -10.62 3.83 0.07
N LEU A 122 -11.63 4.39 0.75
CA LEU A 122 -11.42 5.29 1.88
C LEU A 122 -10.82 4.56 3.09
N TRP A 123 -11.25 3.33 3.39
CA TRP A 123 -10.64 2.54 4.46
C TRP A 123 -9.20 2.12 4.15
N ALA A 124 -8.90 1.81 2.89
CA ALA A 124 -7.53 1.57 2.45
C ALA A 124 -6.67 2.83 2.59
N LEU A 125 -7.20 4.01 2.24
CA LEU A 125 -6.53 5.29 2.46
C LEU A 125 -6.26 5.53 3.95
N GLY A 126 -7.25 5.29 4.81
CA GLY A 126 -7.11 5.40 6.26
C GLY A 126 -6.02 4.46 6.80
N GLY A 127 -6.01 3.20 6.38
CA GLY A 127 -4.98 2.23 6.73
C GLY A 127 -3.58 2.66 6.26
N ALA A 128 -3.45 3.16 5.03
CA ALA A 128 -2.18 3.65 4.50
C ALA A 128 -1.67 4.89 5.26
N CYS A 129 -2.55 5.82 5.63
CA CYS A 129 -2.21 6.96 6.50
C CYS A 129 -1.78 6.49 7.90
N THR A 130 -2.46 5.50 8.47
CA THR A 130 -2.07 4.89 9.76
C THR A 130 -0.67 4.29 9.70
N VAL A 131 -0.33 3.55 8.64
CA VAL A 131 1.03 3.01 8.42
C VAL A 131 2.06 4.14 8.35
N ALA A 132 1.77 5.16 7.55
CA ALA A 132 2.69 6.26 7.29
C ALA A 132 2.97 7.14 8.52
N LEU A 133 1.98 7.26 9.41
CA LEU A 133 2.05 8.06 10.63
C LEU A 133 2.35 7.22 11.88
N ALA A 134 2.52 5.91 11.76
CA ALA A 134 2.79 5.04 12.90
C ALA A 134 4.08 5.45 13.62
N GLY A 135 4.04 5.49 14.95
CA GLY A 135 5.21 5.69 15.81
C GLY A 135 5.83 4.37 16.29
N ASN A 136 5.08 3.28 16.24
CA ASN A 136 5.54 1.95 16.61
C ASN A 136 5.07 0.87 15.62
N LEU A 137 5.68 -0.31 15.68
CA LEU A 137 5.39 -1.41 14.77
C LEU A 137 3.98 -1.98 14.91
N LEU A 138 3.33 -1.86 16.07
CA LEU A 138 1.98 -2.39 16.28
C LEU A 138 0.92 -1.56 15.57
N VAL A 139 0.98 -0.23 15.71
CA VAL A 139 0.10 0.69 14.97
C VAL A 139 0.34 0.53 13.47
N LEU A 140 1.61 0.36 13.06
CA LEU A 140 1.97 0.07 11.69
C LEU A 140 1.29 -1.22 11.20
N LEU A 141 1.39 -2.32 11.96
CA LEU A 141 0.79 -3.61 11.61
C LEU A 141 -0.72 -3.52 11.47
N VAL A 142 -1.40 -2.79 12.37
CA VAL A 142 -2.87 -2.59 12.28
C VAL A 142 -3.24 -1.87 10.99
N GLY A 143 -2.57 -0.76 10.65
CA GLY A 143 -2.81 -0.08 9.38
C GLY A 143 -2.49 -0.95 8.16
N TRP A 144 -1.43 -1.75 8.26
CA TRP A 144 -0.95 -2.64 7.22
C TRP A 144 -1.97 -3.73 6.86
N GLU A 145 -2.53 -4.37 7.89
CA GLU A 145 -3.58 -5.39 7.79
C GLU A 145 -4.89 -4.82 7.25
N ILE A 146 -5.26 -3.60 7.67
CA ILE A 146 -6.43 -2.92 7.11
C ILE A 146 -6.28 -2.76 5.58
N VAL A 147 -5.10 -2.36 5.11
CA VAL A 147 -4.83 -2.26 3.67
C VAL A 147 -4.88 -3.63 2.99
N THR A 148 -4.29 -4.68 3.58
CA THR A 148 -4.35 -6.06 3.05
C THR A 148 -5.80 -6.55 2.95
N LEU A 149 -6.61 -6.30 3.98
CA LEU A 149 -8.02 -6.69 4.03
C LEU A 149 -8.84 -5.93 2.98
N MET A 150 -8.63 -4.62 2.83
CA MET A 150 -9.33 -3.85 1.80
C MET A 150 -8.96 -4.31 0.40
N LEU A 151 -7.69 -4.63 0.15
CA LEU A 151 -7.27 -5.23 -1.11
C LEU A 151 -8.04 -6.53 -1.40
N PHE A 152 -8.11 -7.44 -0.43
CA PHE A 152 -8.86 -8.69 -0.58
C PHE A 152 -10.34 -8.42 -0.91
N LEU A 153 -10.99 -7.51 -0.20
CA LEU A 153 -12.40 -7.16 -0.46
C LEU A 153 -12.60 -6.50 -1.83
N MET A 154 -11.66 -5.65 -2.27
CA MET A 154 -11.74 -4.95 -3.56
C MET A 154 -11.46 -5.88 -4.75
N ILE A 155 -10.55 -6.85 -4.62
CA ILE A 155 -10.33 -7.89 -5.65
C ILE A 155 -11.62 -8.68 -5.86
N ASN A 156 -12.33 -9.04 -4.79
CA ASN A 156 -13.60 -9.76 -4.84
C ASN A 156 -14.76 -8.97 -5.49
N LEU A 157 -14.60 -7.67 -5.76
CA LEU A 157 -15.54 -6.91 -6.58
C LEU A 157 -15.37 -7.17 -8.09
N GLY A 158 -14.28 -7.84 -8.46
CA GLY A 158 -13.95 -8.25 -9.83
C GLY A 158 -14.87 -9.31 -10.40
N ARG A 159 -14.53 -9.77 -11.60
CA ARG A 159 -15.29 -10.78 -12.37
C ARG A 159 -14.40 -12.00 -12.61
N GLY A 160 -14.94 -13.03 -13.27
CA GLY A 160 -14.15 -14.21 -13.63
C GLY A 160 -13.61 -14.93 -12.39
N ASP A 161 -12.29 -15.16 -12.37
CA ASP A 161 -11.62 -15.91 -11.30
C ASP A 161 -11.09 -15.02 -10.16
N ALA A 162 -11.69 -13.85 -9.98
CA ALA A 162 -11.35 -12.89 -8.93
C ALA A 162 -11.28 -13.50 -7.52
N LYS A 163 -12.10 -14.51 -7.22
CA LYS A 163 -12.07 -15.20 -5.91
C LYS A 163 -10.78 -15.99 -5.70
N ALA A 164 -10.33 -16.76 -6.68
CA ALA A 164 -9.07 -17.50 -6.59
C ALA A 164 -7.88 -16.53 -6.55
N GLY A 165 -7.94 -15.47 -7.35
CA GLY A 165 -6.97 -14.37 -7.32
C GLY A 165 -6.89 -13.70 -5.94
N ALA A 166 -8.03 -13.38 -5.33
CA ALA A 166 -8.10 -12.79 -3.99
C ALA A 166 -7.55 -13.74 -2.92
N ALA A 167 -7.91 -15.02 -2.97
CA ALA A 167 -7.41 -16.03 -2.05
C ALA A 167 -5.89 -16.20 -2.16
N LYS A 168 -5.34 -16.23 -3.38
CA LYS A 168 -3.90 -16.28 -3.60
C LYS A 168 -3.20 -15.02 -3.07
N ALA A 169 -3.73 -13.83 -3.38
CA ALA A 169 -3.15 -12.57 -2.91
C ALA A 169 -3.15 -12.47 -1.39
N TYR A 170 -4.28 -12.79 -0.75
CA TYR A 170 -4.38 -12.80 0.71
C TYR A 170 -3.54 -13.91 1.34
N GLY A 171 -3.38 -15.06 0.70
CA GLY A 171 -2.49 -16.12 1.20
C GLY A 171 -1.01 -15.72 1.20
N VAL A 172 -0.54 -15.09 0.12
CA VAL A 172 0.86 -14.61 0.02
C VAL A 172 1.11 -13.43 0.96
N LEU A 173 0.21 -12.44 0.96
CA LEU A 173 0.35 -11.26 1.83
C LEU A 173 0.14 -11.62 3.30
N GLY A 174 -0.86 -12.44 3.63
CA GLY A 174 -1.12 -12.89 5.00
C GLY A 174 0.02 -13.73 5.58
N PHE A 175 0.68 -14.56 4.76
CA PHE A 175 1.91 -15.25 5.20
C PHE A 175 3.02 -14.24 5.54
N ALA A 176 3.23 -13.27 4.67
CA ALA A 176 4.22 -12.21 4.87
C ALA A 176 3.91 -11.31 6.08
N ASP A 177 2.63 -11.01 6.31
CA ASP A 177 2.16 -10.24 7.45
C ASP A 177 2.32 -11.06 8.76
N GLY A 178 2.12 -12.39 8.69
CA GLY A 178 2.49 -13.33 9.75
C GLY A 178 3.99 -13.32 10.08
N CYS A 179 4.86 -13.22 9.07
CA CYS A 179 6.30 -13.03 9.29
C CYS A 179 6.59 -11.70 10.00
N LEU A 180 5.90 -10.61 9.64
CA LEU A 180 6.04 -9.32 10.32
C LEU A 180 5.61 -9.41 11.79
N LEU A 181 4.46 -10.04 12.06
CA LEU A 181 3.98 -10.25 13.42
C LEU A 181 4.97 -11.09 14.25
N LEU A 182 5.50 -12.18 13.69
CA LEU A 182 6.52 -12.98 14.34
C LEU A 182 7.79 -12.15 14.64
N ALA A 183 8.23 -11.32 13.69
CA ALA A 183 9.37 -10.44 13.89
C ALA A 183 9.14 -9.41 15.01
N ILE A 184 7.92 -8.87 15.13
CA ILE A 184 7.53 -7.97 16.21
C ILE A 184 7.61 -8.67 17.57
N VAL A 185 7.08 -9.89 17.67
CA VAL A 185 7.13 -10.69 18.91
C VAL A 185 8.58 -11.03 19.28
N LEU A 186 9.38 -11.47 18.32
CA LEU A 186 10.80 -11.77 18.54
C LEU A 186 11.59 -10.51 18.94
N LEU A 187 11.29 -9.35 18.34
CA LEU A 187 11.94 -8.09 18.70
C LEU A 187 11.57 -7.63 20.12
N ALA A 188 10.34 -7.87 20.58
CA ALA A 188 9.93 -7.57 21.94
C ALA A 188 10.59 -8.51 22.97
N ALA A 189 10.80 -9.77 22.60
CA ALA A 189 11.38 -10.80 23.49
C ALA A 189 12.91 -10.85 23.50
N ALA A 190 13.58 -10.37 22.44
CA ALA A 190 15.03 -10.49 22.30
C ALA A 190 15.81 -9.60 23.28
N PRO A 191 16.96 -10.07 23.84
CA PRO A 191 17.89 -9.22 24.57
C PRO A 191 18.37 -8.06 23.70
N GLY A 192 18.25 -6.81 24.19
CA GLY A 192 18.57 -5.60 23.40
C GLY A 192 17.50 -5.20 22.36
N GLY A 193 16.35 -5.90 22.35
CA GLY A 193 15.17 -5.58 21.54
C GLY A 193 14.47 -4.28 21.95
N SER A 194 13.35 -3.96 21.29
CA SER A 194 12.55 -2.76 21.61
C SER A 194 11.31 -3.15 22.38
N LYS A 195 11.24 -2.75 23.65
CA LYS A 195 10.08 -3.00 24.50
C LYS A 195 8.86 -2.13 24.12
N ASN A 196 9.13 -0.94 23.56
CA ASN A 196 8.10 0.00 23.09
C ASN A 196 7.87 -0.10 21.57
N LEU A 197 8.61 -0.98 20.88
CA LEU A 197 8.51 -1.25 19.44
C LEU A 197 8.57 0.00 18.56
N LEU A 198 9.28 1.04 19.02
CA LEU A 198 9.34 2.34 18.36
C LEU A 198 10.10 2.23 17.03
N LEU A 199 9.58 2.88 15.99
CA LEU A 199 10.22 2.88 14.66
C LEU A 199 11.50 3.73 14.61
N ALA A 200 11.71 4.62 15.60
CA ALA A 200 12.85 5.52 15.68
C ALA A 200 13.95 5.05 16.66
N ASP A 201 13.93 3.78 17.05
CA ASP A 201 14.74 3.27 18.14
C ASP A 201 16.19 2.93 17.71
N GLY A 202 17.03 3.97 17.62
CA GLY A 202 18.48 3.88 17.78
C GLY A 202 19.31 3.08 16.76
N ALA A 203 18.74 2.62 15.63
CA ALA A 203 19.41 1.86 14.57
C ALA A 203 20.34 0.75 15.11
N ARG A 204 19.73 -0.33 15.61
CA ARG A 204 20.42 -1.49 16.22
C ARG A 204 21.29 -2.22 15.22
N SER A 205 22.52 -2.57 15.58
CA SER A 205 23.33 -3.44 14.74
C SER A 205 22.71 -4.85 14.67
N VAL A 206 22.41 -5.33 13.47
CA VAL A 206 21.89 -6.69 13.25
C VAL A 206 22.87 -7.73 13.79
N ALA A 207 24.16 -7.53 13.52
CA ALA A 207 25.23 -8.41 13.99
C ALA A 207 25.36 -8.42 15.52
N ALA A 208 25.15 -7.28 16.19
CA ALA A 208 25.24 -7.20 17.65
C ALA A 208 24.11 -7.94 18.37
N MET A 209 22.96 -8.13 17.71
CA MET A 209 21.86 -8.95 18.22
C MET A 209 22.04 -10.46 17.97
N GLY A 210 23.16 -10.86 17.35
CA GLY A 210 23.44 -12.25 17.00
C GLY A 210 22.45 -12.84 15.99
N ALA A 211 22.31 -14.18 16.00
CA ALA A 211 21.45 -14.90 15.05
C ALA A 211 19.99 -14.41 15.05
N VAL A 212 19.47 -14.03 16.23
CA VAL A 212 18.09 -13.53 16.37
C VAL A 212 17.89 -12.20 15.62
N GLY A 213 18.91 -11.33 15.61
CA GLY A 213 18.88 -10.08 14.84
C GLY A 213 18.69 -10.31 13.34
N TYR A 214 19.45 -11.27 12.77
CA TYR A 214 19.32 -11.63 11.35
C TYR A 214 17.94 -12.20 11.03
N VAL A 215 17.40 -13.07 11.88
CA VAL A 215 16.06 -13.64 11.70
C VAL A 215 14.98 -12.54 11.73
N ILE A 216 15.01 -11.64 12.71
CA ILE A 216 14.06 -10.52 12.80
C ILE A 216 14.14 -9.64 11.55
N TYR A 217 15.36 -9.27 11.14
CA TYR A 217 15.56 -8.45 9.96
C TYR A 217 15.01 -9.10 8.68
N LEU A 218 15.32 -10.39 8.47
CA LEU A 218 14.85 -11.14 7.30
C LEU A 218 13.33 -11.29 7.28
N LEU A 219 12.69 -11.57 8.42
CA LEU A 219 11.23 -11.68 8.52
C LEU A 219 10.54 -10.35 8.19
N MET A 220 11.06 -9.22 8.70
CA MET A 220 10.55 -7.89 8.35
C MET A 220 10.80 -7.55 6.88
N MET A 221 11.96 -7.94 6.35
CA MET A 221 12.30 -7.76 4.93
C MET A 221 11.35 -8.55 4.03
N VAL A 222 11.00 -9.79 4.37
CA VAL A 222 10.02 -10.60 3.63
C VAL A 222 8.66 -9.90 3.59
N ALA A 223 8.20 -9.35 4.72
CA ALA A 223 6.95 -8.58 4.78
C ALA A 223 6.96 -7.37 3.84
N ALA A 224 8.03 -6.57 3.92
CA ALA A 224 8.22 -5.40 3.07
C ALA A 224 8.27 -5.76 1.57
N LEU A 225 9.02 -6.80 1.22
CA LEU A 225 9.18 -7.27 -0.16
C LEU A 225 7.89 -7.87 -0.73
N ALA A 226 7.12 -8.61 0.06
CA ALA A 226 5.85 -9.20 -0.37
C ALA A 226 4.80 -8.12 -0.69
N LYS A 227 4.68 -7.13 0.19
CA LYS A 227 3.77 -5.98 -0.01
C LYS A 227 4.22 -5.12 -1.18
N ALA A 228 5.52 -4.86 -1.32
CA ALA A 228 6.06 -4.15 -2.47
C ALA A 228 5.91 -4.94 -3.79
N GLY A 229 5.82 -6.27 -3.71
CA GLY A 229 5.72 -7.13 -4.89
C GLY A 229 7.08 -7.45 -5.52
N ALA A 230 8.14 -7.60 -4.72
CA ALA A 230 9.46 -8.02 -5.21
C ALA A 230 9.54 -9.54 -5.46
N ILE A 231 10.49 -9.98 -6.28
CA ILE A 231 10.73 -11.40 -6.55
C ILE A 231 11.46 -12.00 -5.32
N PRO A 232 11.06 -13.17 -4.79
CA PRO A 232 10.15 -14.17 -5.39
C PRO A 232 8.66 -14.03 -5.07
N VAL A 233 8.29 -13.19 -4.09
CA VAL A 233 6.92 -13.09 -3.54
C VAL A 233 5.94 -12.26 -4.39
N HIS A 234 6.36 -11.73 -5.54
CA HIS A 234 5.57 -10.92 -6.48
C HIS A 234 4.33 -11.60 -7.12
N THR A 235 4.22 -12.92 -7.07
CA THR A 235 3.31 -13.68 -7.95
C THR A 235 1.81 -13.41 -7.73
N TRP A 236 1.45 -12.75 -6.63
CA TRP A 236 0.07 -12.35 -6.36
C TRP A 236 -0.40 -11.20 -7.26
N ILE A 237 0.48 -10.29 -7.69
CA ILE A 237 0.11 -9.11 -8.48
C ILE A 237 -0.34 -9.51 -9.89
N PRO A 238 0.46 -10.27 -10.69
CA PRO A 238 0.05 -10.62 -12.04
C PRO A 238 -1.16 -11.55 -12.07
N SER A 239 -1.39 -12.34 -11.01
CA SER A 239 -2.55 -13.25 -10.94
C SER A 239 -3.88 -12.56 -10.76
N ILE A 240 -3.92 -11.36 -10.17
CA ILE A 240 -5.17 -10.62 -9.97
C ILE A 240 -5.44 -9.59 -11.08
N ALA A 241 -4.47 -9.36 -11.97
CA ALA A 241 -4.47 -8.23 -12.89
C ALA A 241 -5.62 -8.24 -13.91
N GLU A 242 -6.06 -9.41 -14.36
CA GLU A 242 -7.09 -9.53 -15.40
C GLU A 242 -8.50 -9.37 -14.82
N ASP A 243 -8.75 -10.01 -13.69
CA ASP A 243 -10.06 -10.19 -13.06
C ASP A 243 -10.49 -9.03 -12.16
N THR A 244 -9.54 -8.23 -11.70
CA THR A 244 -9.76 -7.12 -10.77
C THR A 244 -10.15 -5.83 -11.53
N PRO A 245 -11.05 -4.99 -10.99
CA PRO A 245 -11.38 -3.70 -11.60
C PRO A 245 -10.14 -2.81 -11.74
N THR A 246 -10.03 -2.10 -12.85
CA THR A 246 -8.87 -1.25 -13.18
C THR A 246 -8.51 -0.23 -12.08
N PRO A 247 -9.48 0.47 -11.45
CA PRO A 247 -9.17 1.43 -10.37
C PRO A 247 -8.51 0.77 -9.16
N VAL A 248 -8.88 -0.48 -8.84
CA VAL A 248 -8.30 -1.23 -7.71
C VAL A 248 -6.84 -1.56 -8.01
N MET A 249 -6.56 -2.10 -9.20
CA MET A 249 -5.20 -2.42 -9.65
C MET A 249 -4.29 -1.19 -9.66
N ALA A 250 -4.82 -0.04 -10.10
CA ALA A 250 -4.09 1.21 -10.18
C ALA A 250 -3.83 1.85 -8.81
N TYR A 251 -4.73 1.66 -7.83
CA TYR A 251 -4.58 2.25 -6.50
C TYR A 251 -3.65 1.44 -5.59
N LEU A 252 -3.99 0.17 -5.35
CA LEU A 252 -3.35 -0.64 -4.32
C LEU A 252 -2.08 -1.32 -4.85
N PRO A 253 -2.15 -2.36 -5.71
CA PRO A 253 -0.94 -3.03 -6.18
C PRO A 253 0.00 -2.12 -6.96
N ALA A 254 -0.52 -1.16 -7.75
CA ALA A 254 0.32 -0.31 -8.60
C ALA A 254 1.04 0.80 -7.82
N ALA A 255 0.43 1.36 -6.78
CA ALA A 255 0.93 2.56 -6.09
C ALA A 255 1.07 2.36 -4.58
N VAL A 256 -0.03 2.24 -3.83
CA VAL A 256 -0.01 2.29 -2.37
C VAL A 256 0.74 1.12 -1.75
N ASP A 257 0.49 -0.13 -2.16
CA ASP A 257 1.19 -1.30 -1.59
C ASP A 257 2.71 -1.24 -1.84
N LYS A 258 3.13 -0.70 -2.99
CA LYS A 258 4.54 -0.43 -3.29
C LYS A 258 5.15 0.62 -2.37
N LEU A 259 4.43 1.74 -2.19
CA LEU A 259 4.86 2.80 -1.29
C LEU A 259 5.00 2.27 0.14
N LEU A 260 4.02 1.50 0.64
CA LEU A 260 4.05 0.93 1.98
C LEU A 260 5.16 -0.12 2.15
N GLY A 261 5.34 -1.01 1.17
CA GLY A 261 6.40 -2.01 1.17
C GLY A 261 7.80 -1.38 1.22
N ILE A 262 8.07 -0.44 0.32
CA ILE A 262 9.36 0.26 0.28
C ILE A 262 9.55 1.19 1.49
N TYR A 263 8.47 1.77 2.02
CA TYR A 263 8.50 2.52 3.27
C TYR A 263 8.97 1.65 4.44
N LEU A 264 8.36 0.48 4.64
CA LEU A 264 8.77 -0.44 5.69
C LEU A 264 10.23 -0.86 5.50
N LEU A 265 10.63 -1.23 4.28
CA LEU A 265 12.03 -1.59 3.96
C LEU A 265 13.00 -0.45 4.33
N ALA A 266 12.69 0.79 3.97
CA ALA A 266 13.53 1.93 4.31
C ALA A 266 13.54 2.21 5.82
N VAL A 267 12.43 2.07 6.53
CA VAL A 267 12.39 2.25 7.99
C VAL A 267 13.22 1.17 8.69
N ILE A 268 13.10 -0.10 8.29
CA ILE A 268 13.88 -1.17 8.92
C ILE A 268 15.38 -1.01 8.65
N SER A 269 15.78 -0.68 7.42
CA SER A 269 17.20 -0.63 7.01
C SER A 269 17.92 0.66 7.40
N LEU A 270 17.18 1.76 7.65
CA LEU A 270 17.79 3.07 7.92
C LEU A 270 17.56 3.57 9.34
N ARG A 271 16.51 3.11 10.02
CA ARG A 271 16.11 3.65 11.34
C ARG A 271 16.10 2.59 12.42
N MET A 272 15.55 1.41 12.16
CA MET A 272 15.43 0.37 13.19
C MET A 272 16.71 -0.47 13.32
N PHE A 273 17.30 -0.83 12.19
CA PHE A 273 18.49 -1.68 12.13
C PHE A 273 19.60 -1.05 11.29
N ARG A 274 20.84 -1.43 11.61
CA ARG A 274 22.02 -1.22 10.77
C ARG A 274 22.40 -2.57 10.17
N PRO A 275 22.01 -2.85 8.91
CA PRO A 275 22.41 -4.08 8.23
C PRO A 275 23.92 -4.07 8.00
N ASP A 276 24.54 -5.24 8.15
CA ASP A 276 25.94 -5.45 7.82
C ASP A 276 26.14 -5.58 6.29
N PRO A 277 27.39 -5.60 5.78
CA PRO A 277 27.63 -5.71 4.34
C PRO A 277 27.03 -6.97 3.69
N ALA A 278 26.93 -8.07 4.44
CA ALA A 278 26.32 -9.30 3.94
C ALA A 278 24.82 -9.10 3.69
N MET A 279 24.11 -8.48 4.65
CA MET A 279 22.67 -8.24 4.52
C MET A 279 22.35 -7.14 3.48
N GLN A 280 23.24 -6.16 3.33
CA GLN A 280 23.19 -5.20 2.22
C GLN A 280 23.33 -5.91 0.87
N MET A 281 24.29 -6.85 0.75
CA MET A 281 24.48 -7.65 -0.45
C MET A 281 23.23 -8.50 -0.77
N VAL A 282 22.61 -9.11 0.23
CA VAL A 282 21.34 -9.84 0.05
C VAL A 282 20.25 -8.93 -0.54
N MET A 283 20.06 -7.74 0.02
CA MET A 283 19.07 -6.78 -0.52
C MET A 283 19.40 -6.38 -1.96
N MET A 284 20.67 -6.11 -2.26
CA MET A 284 21.09 -5.75 -3.62
C MET A 284 20.85 -6.88 -4.61
N ILE A 285 21.15 -8.14 -4.23
CA ILE A 285 20.87 -9.32 -5.05
C ILE A 285 19.37 -9.45 -5.30
N VAL A 286 18.53 -9.34 -4.27
CA VAL A 286 17.07 -9.39 -4.41
C VAL A 286 16.56 -8.29 -5.35
N GLY A 287 17.07 -7.07 -5.23
CA GLY A 287 16.74 -5.96 -6.12
C GLY A 287 17.13 -6.24 -7.56
N ALA A 288 18.38 -6.67 -7.80
CA ALA A 288 18.89 -6.99 -9.14
C ALA A 288 18.13 -8.14 -9.80
N VAL A 289 17.87 -9.22 -9.07
CA VAL A 289 17.07 -10.36 -9.54
C VAL A 289 15.64 -9.91 -9.86
N THR A 290 15.04 -9.07 -9.00
CA THR A 290 13.70 -8.52 -9.24
C THR A 290 13.65 -7.72 -10.54
N ILE A 291 14.65 -6.88 -10.83
CA ILE A 291 14.72 -6.12 -12.09
C ILE A 291 14.79 -7.07 -13.28
N LEU A 292 15.78 -7.97 -13.29
CA LEU A 292 16.06 -8.82 -14.45
C LEU A 292 14.91 -9.79 -14.73
N ALA A 293 14.48 -10.54 -13.71
CA ALA A 293 13.44 -11.55 -13.89
C ALA A 293 12.08 -10.90 -14.22
N ALA A 294 11.72 -9.76 -13.63
CA ALA A 294 10.45 -9.11 -13.95
C ALA A 294 10.42 -8.54 -15.38
N VAL A 295 11.52 -7.97 -15.87
CA VAL A 295 11.60 -7.49 -17.27
C VAL A 295 11.50 -8.65 -18.26
N LEU A 296 12.21 -9.75 -18.02
CA LEU A 296 12.12 -10.95 -18.87
C LEU A 296 10.69 -11.51 -18.89
N MET A 297 10.05 -11.61 -17.72
CA MET A 297 8.66 -12.07 -17.63
C MET A 297 7.68 -11.11 -18.31
N ALA A 298 7.90 -9.80 -18.24
CA ALA A 298 7.08 -8.78 -18.92
C ALA A 298 7.12 -8.94 -20.44
N MET A 299 8.30 -9.21 -21.02
CA MET A 299 8.47 -9.41 -22.47
C MET A 299 7.70 -10.62 -23.00
N MET A 300 7.45 -11.62 -22.15
CA MET A 300 6.68 -12.83 -22.50
C MET A 300 5.16 -12.65 -22.33
N GLN A 301 4.70 -11.53 -21.76
CA GLN A 301 3.26 -11.32 -21.55
C GLN A 301 2.58 -10.79 -22.82
N HIS A 302 1.54 -11.49 -23.26
CA HIS A 302 0.64 -11.01 -24.31
C HIS A 302 -0.51 -10.14 -23.77
N ASN A 303 -0.82 -10.25 -22.47
CA ASN A 303 -1.84 -9.42 -21.83
C ASN A 303 -1.23 -8.12 -21.29
N LEU A 304 -1.76 -6.98 -21.73
CA LEU A 304 -1.27 -5.65 -21.34
C LEU A 304 -1.34 -5.41 -19.82
N LYS A 305 -2.38 -5.87 -19.12
CA LYS A 305 -2.50 -5.69 -17.67
C LYS A 305 -1.44 -6.50 -16.90
N LYS A 306 -1.16 -7.73 -17.34
CA LYS A 306 -0.07 -8.55 -16.78
C LYS A 306 1.30 -7.96 -17.10
N LEU A 307 1.50 -7.50 -18.33
CA LEU A 307 2.74 -6.82 -18.75
C LEU A 307 3.02 -5.60 -17.87
N LEU A 308 2.05 -4.71 -17.68
CA LEU A 308 2.18 -3.53 -16.81
C LEU A 308 2.45 -3.91 -15.35
N SER A 309 1.86 -5.01 -14.88
CA SER A 309 2.11 -5.53 -13.53
C SER A 309 3.59 -5.92 -13.36
N PHE A 310 4.17 -6.65 -14.31
CA PHE A 310 5.59 -7.00 -14.26
C PHE A 310 6.53 -5.80 -14.42
N HIS A 311 6.18 -4.80 -15.24
CA HIS A 311 6.93 -3.54 -15.27
C HIS A 311 6.92 -2.84 -13.91
N ALA A 312 5.78 -2.85 -13.20
CA ALA A 312 5.71 -2.26 -11.89
C ALA A 312 6.55 -3.06 -10.85
N VAL A 313 6.62 -4.39 -10.98
CA VAL A 313 7.52 -5.25 -10.19
C VAL A 313 9.00 -4.90 -10.44
N SER A 314 9.41 -4.65 -11.69
CA SER A 314 10.80 -4.29 -11.97
C SER A 314 11.20 -2.94 -11.35
N GLN A 315 10.27 -1.96 -11.30
CA GLN A 315 10.48 -0.69 -10.60
C GLN A 315 10.75 -0.87 -9.10
N VAL A 316 10.06 -1.82 -8.46
CA VAL A 316 10.30 -2.18 -7.06
C VAL A 316 11.73 -2.71 -6.89
N GLY A 317 12.22 -3.50 -7.84
CA GLY A 317 13.61 -3.97 -7.84
C GLY A 317 14.64 -2.84 -7.81
N TYR A 318 14.42 -1.75 -8.56
CA TYR A 318 15.27 -0.55 -8.49
C TYR A 318 15.23 0.12 -7.12
N MET A 319 14.06 0.19 -6.49
CA MET A 319 13.89 0.78 -5.16
C MET A 319 14.61 -0.05 -4.08
N VAL A 320 14.43 -1.38 -4.11
CA VAL A 320 15.10 -2.32 -3.21
C VAL A 320 16.61 -2.27 -3.38
N LEU A 321 17.10 -2.28 -4.63
CA LEU A 321 18.53 -2.16 -4.94
C LEU A 321 19.11 -0.86 -4.40
N GLY A 322 18.41 0.26 -4.59
CA GLY A 322 18.81 1.57 -4.10
C GLY A 322 18.98 1.61 -2.58
N ILE A 323 17.98 1.12 -1.84
CA ILE A 323 18.05 1.00 -0.37
C ILE A 323 19.18 0.06 0.05
N GLY A 324 19.36 -1.04 -0.68
CA GLY A 324 20.39 -2.05 -0.43
C GLY A 324 21.81 -1.50 -0.47
N THR A 325 22.07 -0.45 -1.27
CA THR A 325 23.41 0.17 -1.34
C THR A 325 23.87 0.83 -0.04
N GLY A 326 22.94 1.22 0.85
CA GLY A 326 23.24 1.96 2.08
C GLY A 326 23.82 3.37 1.86
N THR A 327 24.04 3.79 0.62
CA THR A 327 24.59 5.12 0.30
C THR A 327 23.50 6.17 0.38
N THR A 328 23.82 7.38 0.82
CA THR A 328 22.83 8.49 0.86
C THR A 328 22.18 8.72 -0.50
N ILE A 329 22.93 8.63 -1.59
CA ILE A 329 22.42 8.80 -2.95
C ILE A 329 21.55 7.63 -3.37
N GLY A 330 21.97 6.38 -3.12
CA GLY A 330 21.19 5.20 -3.48
C GLY A 330 19.93 5.05 -2.64
N VAL A 331 19.98 5.42 -1.36
CA VAL A 331 18.83 5.46 -0.46
C VAL A 331 17.88 6.57 -0.83
N ILE A 332 18.37 7.79 -1.11
CA ILE A 332 17.53 8.88 -1.62
C ILE A 332 16.95 8.51 -2.97
N GLY A 333 17.73 7.89 -3.86
CA GLY A 333 17.25 7.30 -5.10
C GLY A 333 16.11 6.34 -4.81
N GLY A 334 16.37 5.19 -4.20
CA GLY A 334 15.37 4.15 -3.95
C GLY A 334 14.14 4.60 -3.14
N SER A 335 14.26 5.58 -2.23
CA SER A 335 13.13 6.15 -1.49
C SER A 335 12.41 7.32 -2.19
N ARG A 336 13.09 8.08 -3.05
CA ARG A 336 12.53 9.17 -3.85
C ARG A 336 12.31 8.84 -5.33
N THR A 337 12.53 7.59 -5.80
CA THR A 337 12.19 7.19 -7.19
C THR A 337 10.67 7.16 -7.45
N TYR A 338 9.86 7.77 -6.58
CA TYR A 338 8.67 8.48 -7.01
C TYR A 338 8.95 9.98 -7.18
N PRO A 339 9.53 10.43 -8.32
CA PRO A 339 9.09 11.70 -8.84
C PRO A 339 7.64 11.50 -9.25
N VAL A 340 6.77 12.29 -8.63
CA VAL A 340 5.32 12.48 -8.90
C VAL A 340 5.01 12.78 -10.39
N GLY A 341 6.00 12.77 -11.29
CA GLY A 341 5.85 12.97 -12.73
C GLY A 341 6.49 11.92 -13.65
N CYS A 342 7.19 10.87 -13.19
CA CYS A 342 7.90 9.98 -14.14
C CYS A 342 7.02 8.96 -14.86
N HIS A 343 5.86 8.56 -14.30
CA HIS A 343 4.89 7.80 -15.09
C HIS A 343 4.20 8.66 -16.16
N ALA A 344 4.15 9.99 -15.99
CA ALA A 344 3.65 10.92 -17.00
C ALA A 344 4.72 11.40 -18.00
N SER A 345 6.01 11.25 -17.69
CA SER A 345 7.11 11.68 -18.56
C SER A 345 7.86 10.54 -19.25
N ALA A 346 7.68 9.29 -18.84
CA ALA A 346 8.04 8.13 -19.66
C ALA A 346 7.21 8.06 -20.96
N SER A 347 6.04 8.72 -21.02
CA SER A 347 5.31 9.00 -22.27
C SER A 347 5.79 10.25 -23.00
N SER A 348 6.68 11.06 -22.41
CA SER A 348 7.26 12.26 -23.04
C SER A 348 8.53 11.95 -23.84
N LYS A 349 9.30 10.92 -23.46
CA LYS A 349 10.45 10.45 -24.26
C LYS A 349 10.08 9.47 -25.39
N SER A 350 8.79 9.18 -25.58
CA SER A 350 8.21 8.58 -26.79
C SER A 350 7.62 9.63 -27.75
N GLY A 351 8.17 10.84 -27.79
CA GLY A 351 7.71 11.95 -28.65
C GLY A 351 7.71 11.68 -30.16
N GLY A 352 8.31 10.56 -30.61
CA GLY A 352 8.19 10.05 -31.99
C GLY A 352 6.98 9.11 -32.23
N PHE A 353 6.34 8.59 -31.18
CA PHE A 353 5.19 7.69 -31.24
C PHE A 353 3.85 8.43 -31.08
N SER A 354 3.89 9.76 -30.91
CA SER A 354 2.74 10.62 -30.62
C SER A 354 1.88 10.98 -31.85
N LYS A 355 2.23 10.53 -33.06
CA LYS A 355 1.49 10.90 -34.28
C LYS A 355 0.67 9.79 -34.96
N SER A 356 0.71 8.54 -34.50
CA SER A 356 -0.02 7.45 -35.19
C SER A 356 -0.92 6.56 -34.31
N ALA A 357 -0.97 6.73 -32.99
CA ALA A 357 -1.84 5.92 -32.14
C ALA A 357 -2.72 6.80 -31.24
N GLY A 358 -4.02 6.80 -31.54
CA GLY A 358 -5.04 7.58 -30.83
C GLY A 358 -5.18 7.18 -29.37
N TRP A 359 -4.72 8.06 -28.48
CA TRP A 359 -4.94 8.01 -27.03
C TRP A 359 -6.43 7.99 -26.64
N SER A 360 -7.31 8.54 -27.48
CA SER A 360 -8.77 8.50 -27.33
C SER A 360 -9.37 7.11 -27.63
N LYS A 361 -8.82 6.38 -28.61
CA LYS A 361 -9.20 4.97 -28.88
C LYS A 361 -8.69 4.01 -27.80
N TYR A 362 -7.56 4.34 -27.15
CA TYR A 362 -6.88 3.52 -26.14
C TYR A 362 -7.70 3.24 -24.87
N TRP A 363 -8.57 4.17 -24.45
CA TRP A 363 -9.49 3.99 -23.32
C TRP A 363 -10.97 3.96 -23.74
N GLY A 364 -11.32 4.53 -24.90
CA GLY A 364 -12.70 4.49 -25.43
C GLY A 364 -13.14 3.10 -25.91
N ALA A 365 -12.22 2.27 -26.42
CA ALA A 365 -12.53 0.92 -26.89
C ALA A 365 -12.74 -0.11 -25.75
N GLN A 366 -12.45 0.26 -24.49
CA GLN A 366 -12.75 -0.57 -23.31
C GLN A 366 -14.21 -0.44 -22.85
N ALA A 367 -14.98 0.52 -23.38
CA ALA A 367 -16.38 0.73 -23.02
C ALA A 367 -17.40 -0.01 -23.92
N SER A 368 -16.94 -0.77 -24.93
CA SER A 368 -17.82 -1.45 -25.89
C SER A 368 -17.81 -2.97 -25.77
N VAL A 369 -17.92 -3.50 -24.56
CA VAL A 369 -18.54 -4.81 -24.37
C VAL A 369 -20.03 -4.54 -24.18
N PRO A 370 -20.91 -4.89 -25.14
CA PRO A 370 -22.34 -4.68 -24.95
C PRO A 370 -22.79 -5.46 -23.70
N PRO A 371 -23.78 -4.96 -22.93
CA PRO A 371 -24.30 -5.69 -21.80
C PRO A 371 -24.86 -7.02 -22.31
N GLN A 372 -24.18 -8.13 -22.02
CA GLN A 372 -24.79 -9.43 -22.22
C GLN A 372 -25.99 -9.50 -21.27
N ARG A 373 -27.19 -9.54 -21.85
CA ARG A 373 -28.43 -9.86 -21.12
C ARG A 373 -28.16 -11.11 -20.32
N ILE A 374 -28.29 -10.99 -19.00
CA ILE A 374 -28.50 -12.14 -18.13
C ILE A 374 -29.78 -12.82 -18.64
N SER A 375 -29.64 -13.96 -19.32
CA SER A 375 -30.77 -14.82 -19.60
C SER A 375 -31.31 -15.29 -18.25
N ARG A 376 -32.55 -14.92 -17.95
CA ARG A 376 -33.27 -15.48 -16.80
C ARG A 376 -33.31 -17.00 -16.98
N PRO A 377 -33.02 -17.82 -15.96
CA PRO A 377 -33.29 -19.24 -16.04
C PRO A 377 -34.78 -19.45 -16.32
N ALA A 378 -35.09 -20.29 -17.30
CA ALA A 378 -36.47 -20.64 -17.62
C ALA A 378 -37.13 -21.28 -16.37
N PRO A 379 -38.40 -20.95 -16.08
CA PRO A 379 -39.10 -21.61 -14.98
C PRO A 379 -39.20 -23.12 -15.28
N PRO A 380 -39.13 -23.98 -14.25
CA PRO A 380 -39.25 -25.41 -14.43
C PRO A 380 -40.57 -25.73 -15.12
N SER A 381 -40.50 -26.54 -16.19
CA SER A 381 -41.68 -27.14 -16.80
C SER A 381 -42.38 -28.02 -15.75
N ARG A 382 -43.70 -27.86 -15.67
CA ARG A 382 -44.61 -28.49 -14.70
C ARG A 382 -44.39 -29.99 -14.53
#